data_AF-A0A1F3VGC2-F1
#
_entry.id   AF-A0A1F3VGC2-F1
#
_cell.length_a   1.000
_cell.length_b   1.000
_cell.length_c   1.000
_cell.angle_alpha   90.00
_cell.angle_beta   90.00
_cell.angle_gamma   90.00
#
_symmetry.space_group_name_H-M   'P 1'
#
loop_
_entity.id
_entity.type
_entity.pdbx_description
1 polymer ?
#
loop_
_entity_poly.entity_id
_entity_poly.type
_entity_poly.pdbx_seq_one_letter_code
_entity_poly.pdbx_strand_id
1 'polypeptide(L)'
;MNIFRQIGSSIYGKAYYEEVAAKSFGSSFVYYLKLALLVSLAATIVFSFRIVPTVNVALVQFGNKIVETYPADLEITIAKGKVSINQPEPYTIPMPAEAMGDSQDENIKNIIVIDTKHPFDLETFAQYKAVAWLMKDGLAVYKNSEGNQVQFVSLAQVPDTVITRDSVSELSARFMPFLRIVPFFVVPGIFIAGLFYFAYRMLYLLIFALLVWALLAIMGRKINYGIAYKIGLHAMTLPIIIAAVGLMIGFPVTLFPLSFTVIMLVMVGINHAGDSRPTVVGTTAPPPTQSQ
;
A
#
# COMPACT_ATOMS: atom_id res chain seq x y z
N MET A 1 -31.45 3.32 -10.56
CA MET A 1 -31.45 1.89 -10.14
C MET A 1 -30.64 1.74 -8.86
N ASN A 2 -31.10 0.87 -7.96
CA ASN A 2 -30.37 0.51 -6.75
C ASN A 2 -29.03 -0.18 -7.10
N ILE A 3 -27.92 0.26 -6.49
CA ILE A 3 -26.55 -0.24 -6.76
C ILE A 3 -26.43 -1.75 -6.50
N PHE A 4 -27.12 -2.27 -5.48
CA PHE A 4 -27.08 -3.71 -5.16
C PHE A 4 -27.68 -4.57 -6.28
N ARG A 5 -28.76 -4.08 -6.91
CA ARG A 5 -29.35 -4.74 -8.08
C ARG A 5 -28.40 -4.71 -9.27
N GLN A 6 -27.71 -3.58 -9.48
CA GLN A 6 -26.72 -3.45 -10.56
C GLN A 6 -25.53 -4.39 -10.35
N ILE A 7 -25.05 -4.54 -9.11
CA ILE A 7 -24.01 -5.50 -8.76
C ILE A 7 -24.44 -6.92 -9.13
N GLY A 8 -25.62 -7.38 -8.68
CA GLY A 8 -26.11 -8.71 -9.03
C GLY A 8 -26.25 -8.92 -10.54
N SER A 9 -26.85 -7.96 -11.24
CA SER A 9 -27.02 -8.01 -12.70
C SER A 9 -25.71 -7.91 -13.48
N SER A 10 -24.67 -7.28 -12.94
CA SER A 10 -23.35 -7.21 -13.57
C SER A 10 -22.61 -8.56 -13.56
N ILE A 11 -22.97 -9.47 -12.66
CA ILE A 11 -22.35 -10.80 -12.57
C ILE A 11 -23.10 -11.77 -13.50
N TYR A 12 -24.43 -11.85 -13.39
CA TYR A 12 -25.27 -12.80 -14.15
C TYR A 12 -26.45 -12.09 -14.81
N GLY A 13 -26.19 -11.39 -15.91
CA GLY A 13 -27.22 -10.60 -16.59
C GLY A 13 -26.88 -10.31 -18.04
N LYS A 14 -27.24 -11.23 -18.94
CA LYS A 14 -27.06 -11.04 -20.39
C LYS A 14 -27.70 -9.73 -20.90
N ALA A 15 -28.99 -9.52 -20.60
CA ALA A 15 -29.71 -8.29 -20.95
C ALA A 15 -29.07 -7.03 -20.33
N TYR A 16 -28.42 -7.16 -19.16
CA TYR A 16 -27.73 -6.05 -18.52
C TYR A 16 -26.53 -5.58 -19.34
N TYR A 17 -25.77 -6.51 -19.94
CA TYR A 17 -24.62 -6.15 -20.79
C TYR A 17 -25.03 -5.51 -22.12
N GLU A 18 -26.18 -5.90 -22.67
CA GLU A 18 -26.77 -5.22 -23.84
C GLU A 18 -27.16 -3.77 -23.50
N GLU A 19 -27.79 -3.55 -22.34
CA GLU A 19 -28.07 -2.19 -21.85
C GLU A 19 -26.80 -1.38 -21.60
N VAL A 20 -25.74 -2.00 -21.07
CA VAL A 20 -24.44 -1.32 -20.83
C VAL A 20 -23.83 -0.83 -22.14
N ALA A 21 -23.97 -1.58 -23.22
CA ALA A 21 -23.51 -1.14 -24.54
C ALA A 21 -24.23 0.15 -24.99
N ALA A 22 -25.53 0.27 -24.68
CA ALA A 22 -26.35 1.45 -24.99
C ALA A 22 -26.17 2.62 -24.00
N LYS A 23 -25.69 2.39 -22.77
CA LYS A 23 -25.49 3.45 -21.76
C LYS A 23 -24.37 4.43 -22.14
N SER A 24 -24.45 5.67 -21.65
CA SER A 24 -23.36 6.64 -21.79
C SER A 24 -22.11 6.21 -21.01
N PHE A 25 -20.93 6.65 -21.45
CA PHE A 25 -19.67 6.38 -20.74
C PHE A 25 -19.70 6.88 -19.29
N GLY A 26 -20.19 8.10 -19.08
CA GLY A 26 -20.31 8.70 -17.75
C GLY A 26 -21.16 7.86 -16.79
N SER A 27 -22.23 7.22 -17.28
CA SER A 27 -23.04 6.33 -16.44
C SER A 27 -22.27 5.09 -15.98
N SER A 28 -21.44 4.48 -16.83
CA SER A 28 -20.61 3.32 -16.47
C SER A 28 -19.46 3.71 -15.55
N PHE A 29 -18.88 4.90 -15.74
CA PHE A 29 -17.86 5.45 -14.87
C PHE A 29 -18.40 5.72 -13.46
N VAL A 30 -19.57 6.37 -13.34
CA VAL A 30 -20.24 6.60 -12.05
C VAL A 30 -20.60 5.29 -11.35
N TYR A 31 -21.02 4.27 -12.10
CA TYR A 31 -21.24 2.93 -11.54
C TYR A 31 -19.96 2.38 -10.90
N TYR A 32 -18.84 2.42 -11.64
CA TYR A 32 -17.55 1.93 -11.13
C TYR A 32 -17.11 2.70 -9.88
N LEU A 33 -17.25 4.03 -9.86
CA LEU A 33 -16.92 4.83 -8.69
C LEU A 33 -17.79 4.48 -7.47
N LYS A 34 -19.08 4.22 -7.66
CA LYS A 34 -19.98 3.78 -6.57
C LYS A 34 -19.56 2.43 -6.03
N LEU A 35 -19.19 1.49 -6.91
CA LEU A 35 -18.67 0.18 -6.51
C LEU A 35 -17.36 0.34 -5.72
N ALA A 36 -16.42 1.13 -6.23
CA ALA A 36 -15.15 1.42 -5.57
C ALA A 36 -15.37 2.01 -4.18
N LEU A 37 -16.23 3.03 -4.06
CA LEU A 37 -16.54 3.65 -2.77
C LEU A 37 -17.15 2.65 -1.78
N LEU A 38 -18.11 1.84 -2.22
CA LEU A 38 -18.76 0.83 -1.37
C LEU A 38 -17.77 -0.21 -0.89
N VAL A 39 -16.94 -0.74 -1.78
CA VAL A 39 -15.96 -1.78 -1.45
C VAL A 39 -14.83 -1.22 -0.61
N SER A 40 -14.33 -0.01 -0.89
CA SER A 40 -13.34 0.67 -0.04
C SER A 40 -13.88 0.92 1.35
N LEU A 41 -15.14 1.33 1.49
CA LEU A 41 -15.76 1.52 2.80
C LEU A 41 -15.87 0.19 3.57
N ALA A 42 -16.37 -0.86 2.91
CA ALA A 42 -16.47 -2.19 3.52
C ALA A 42 -15.09 -2.74 3.95
N ALA A 43 -14.10 -2.63 3.07
CA ALA A 43 -12.72 -3.01 3.38
C ALA A 43 -12.15 -2.20 4.55
N THR A 44 -12.39 -0.88 4.57
CA THR A 44 -11.94 0.00 5.67
C THR A 44 -12.49 -0.44 7.01
N ILE A 45 -13.79 -0.76 7.08
CA ILE A 45 -14.42 -1.28 8.30
C ILE A 45 -13.70 -2.55 8.74
N VAL A 46 -13.61 -3.57 7.87
CA VAL A 46 -12.99 -4.86 8.24
C VAL A 46 -11.52 -4.70 8.64
N PHE A 47 -10.75 -3.94 7.89
CA PHE A 47 -9.34 -3.74 8.18
C PHE A 47 -9.08 -2.89 9.39
N SER A 48 -9.93 -1.90 9.69
CA SER A 48 -9.76 -1.07 10.88
C SER A 48 -9.76 -1.92 12.14
N PHE A 49 -10.62 -2.94 12.23
CA PHE A 49 -10.67 -3.85 13.38
C PHE A 49 -9.39 -4.67 13.56
N ARG A 50 -8.65 -4.93 12.48
CA ARG A 50 -7.40 -5.69 12.54
C ARG A 50 -6.17 -4.79 12.70
N ILE A 51 -6.08 -3.73 11.91
CA ILE A 51 -4.88 -2.89 11.79
C ILE A 51 -4.80 -1.90 12.94
N VAL A 52 -5.91 -1.25 13.34
CA VAL A 52 -5.88 -0.21 14.37
C VAL A 52 -5.39 -0.74 15.71
N PRO A 53 -5.87 -1.90 16.24
CA PRO A 53 -5.33 -2.46 17.47
C PRO A 53 -3.84 -2.81 17.36
N THR A 54 -3.43 -3.43 16.25
CA THR A 54 -2.02 -3.78 16.02
C THR A 54 -1.12 -2.55 15.99
N VAL A 55 -1.53 -1.49 15.28
CA VAL A 55 -0.78 -0.22 15.22
C VAL A 55 -0.69 0.39 16.62
N ASN A 56 -1.79 0.43 17.37
CA ASN A 56 -1.79 1.01 18.71
C ASN A 56 -0.84 0.27 19.66
N VAL A 57 -0.90 -1.07 19.67
CA VAL A 57 0.00 -1.91 20.47
C VAL A 57 1.45 -1.71 20.06
N ALA A 58 1.74 -1.72 18.75
CA ALA A 58 3.09 -1.53 18.23
C ALA A 58 3.69 -0.17 18.62
N LEU A 59 2.90 0.90 18.55
CA LEU A 59 3.35 2.25 18.91
C LEU A 59 3.67 2.39 20.40
N VAL A 60 2.84 1.80 21.27
CA VAL A 60 3.08 1.80 22.72
C VAL A 60 4.31 0.97 23.06
N GLN A 61 4.43 -0.24 22.49
CA GLN A 61 5.58 -1.11 22.71
C GLN A 61 6.87 -0.45 22.22
N PHE A 62 6.85 0.18 21.05
CA PHE A 62 8.01 0.86 20.48
C PHE A 62 8.58 1.91 21.43
N GLY A 63 7.74 2.81 21.96
CA GLY A 63 8.24 3.88 22.83
C GLY A 63 8.72 3.40 24.20
N ASN A 64 8.13 2.35 24.78
CA ASN A 64 8.63 1.74 26.01
C ASN A 64 9.99 1.06 25.78
N LYS A 65 10.10 0.34 24.67
CA LYS A 65 11.27 -0.49 24.39
C LYS A 65 12.51 0.31 24.05
N ILE A 66 12.36 1.50 23.46
CA ILE A 66 13.47 2.43 23.26
C ILE A 66 14.14 2.78 24.60
N VAL A 67 13.33 3.06 25.63
CA VAL A 67 13.82 3.44 26.97
C VAL A 67 14.41 2.24 27.73
N GLU A 68 13.85 1.05 27.51
CA GLU A 68 14.35 -0.21 28.09
C GLU A 68 15.67 -0.67 27.45
N THR A 69 15.84 -0.46 26.14
CA THR A 69 17.04 -0.87 25.40
C THR A 69 18.23 0.06 25.67
N TYR A 70 17.98 1.30 26.09
CA TYR A 70 19.05 2.24 26.41
C TYR A 70 19.76 1.84 27.72
N PRO A 71 21.09 1.60 27.72
CA PRO A 71 21.82 1.17 28.91
C PRO A 71 21.77 2.23 30.03
N ALA A 72 21.55 1.79 31.27
CA ALA A 72 21.35 2.70 32.40
C ALA A 72 22.60 3.52 32.79
N ASP A 73 23.77 2.99 32.48
CA ASP A 73 25.08 3.54 32.81
C ASP A 73 25.78 4.18 31.61
N LEU A 74 25.13 4.26 30.44
CA LEU A 74 25.68 4.92 29.27
C LEU A 74 25.35 6.41 29.29
N GLU A 75 26.39 7.22 29.16
CA GLU A 75 26.29 8.65 28.93
C GLU A 75 27.00 9.00 27.63
N ILE A 76 26.26 9.59 26.68
CA ILE A 76 26.82 10.10 25.44
C ILE A 76 26.86 11.62 25.52
N THR A 77 28.06 12.18 25.64
CA THR A 77 28.27 13.63 25.66
C THR A 77 28.60 14.13 24.27
N ILE A 78 27.87 15.13 23.79
CA ILE A 78 28.18 15.88 22.58
C ILE A 78 28.58 17.28 23.00
N ALA A 79 29.82 17.67 22.74
CA ALA A 79 30.34 19.00 23.04
C ALA A 79 31.09 19.56 21.83
N LYS A 80 30.69 20.74 21.35
CA LYS A 80 31.25 21.40 20.16
C LYS A 80 31.27 20.48 18.94
N GLY A 81 30.19 19.73 18.74
CA GLY A 81 30.04 18.74 17.68
C GLY A 81 30.94 17.52 17.78
N LYS A 82 31.51 17.25 18.97
CA LYS A 82 32.32 16.05 19.24
C LYS A 82 31.66 15.14 20.26
N VAL A 83 31.58 13.86 19.93
CA VAL A 83 31.04 12.79 20.78
C VAL A 83 32.13 12.24 21.69
N SER A 84 31.74 11.92 22.91
CA SER A 84 32.48 11.09 23.85
C SER A 84 31.52 10.27 24.70
N ILE A 85 31.95 9.10 25.17
CA ILE A 85 31.16 8.25 26.08
C ILE A 85 31.93 7.91 27.35
N ASN A 86 31.20 7.52 28.40
CA ASN A 86 31.76 7.06 29.67
C ASN A 86 32.06 5.54 29.71
N GLN A 87 31.77 4.81 28.62
CA GLN A 87 31.94 3.36 28.50
C GLN A 87 33.17 2.98 27.66
N PRO A 88 33.69 1.74 27.79
CA PRO A 88 34.73 1.23 26.89
C PRO A 88 34.26 1.20 25.43
N GLU A 89 35.13 1.65 24.52
CA GLU A 89 34.86 1.71 23.07
C GLU A 89 35.58 0.58 22.31
N PRO A 90 35.00 0.04 21.23
CA PRO A 90 33.67 0.36 20.69
C PRO A 90 32.54 -0.15 21.58
N TYR A 91 31.49 0.65 21.74
CA TYR A 91 30.31 0.29 22.55
C TYR A 91 29.11 0.00 21.64
N THR A 92 28.39 -1.10 21.88
CA THR A 92 27.28 -1.52 21.02
C THR A 92 25.95 -1.49 21.77
N ILE A 93 24.91 -0.98 21.11
CA ILE A 93 23.52 -1.09 21.58
C ILE A 93 22.84 -2.16 20.72
N PRO A 94 22.50 -3.34 21.28
CA PRO A 94 21.98 -4.45 20.50
C PRO A 94 20.56 -4.17 19.99
N MET A 95 20.22 -4.77 18.84
CA MET A 95 18.84 -4.79 18.35
C MET A 95 17.98 -5.66 19.28
N PRO A 96 16.81 -5.18 19.74
CA PRO A 96 15.93 -5.99 20.57
C PRO A 96 15.42 -7.21 19.79
N ALA A 97 15.34 -8.37 20.44
CA ALA A 97 14.99 -9.64 19.79
C ALA A 97 13.69 -9.58 18.98
N GLU A 98 12.68 -8.91 19.51
CA GLU A 98 11.36 -8.79 18.89
C GLU A 98 11.32 -7.79 17.71
N ALA A 99 12.36 -6.97 17.54
CA ALA A 99 12.53 -6.12 16.36
C ALA A 99 13.19 -6.86 15.19
N MET A 100 13.82 -8.02 15.44
CA MET A 100 14.45 -8.84 14.38
C MET A 100 13.43 -9.70 13.60
N GLY A 101 12.23 -9.93 14.16
CA GLY A 101 11.16 -10.73 13.52
C GLY A 101 11.58 -12.17 13.20
N ASP A 102 10.79 -12.88 12.38
CA ASP A 102 11.16 -14.19 11.80
C ASP A 102 12.15 -14.04 10.61
N SER A 103 12.41 -12.80 10.20
CA SER A 103 13.40 -12.44 9.19
C SER A 103 14.80 -12.68 9.74
N GLN A 104 15.42 -13.78 9.31
CA GLN A 104 16.85 -14.06 9.44
C GLN A 104 17.69 -13.10 8.58
N ASP A 105 17.49 -11.78 8.69
CA ASP A 105 18.44 -10.83 8.13
C ASP A 105 19.66 -10.83 9.07
N GLU A 106 20.49 -11.88 8.98
CA GLU A 106 21.66 -12.15 9.83
C GLU A 106 22.74 -11.05 9.80
N ASN A 107 22.51 -10.02 8.98
CA ASN A 107 23.45 -8.96 8.68
C ASN A 107 23.38 -7.78 9.64
N ILE A 108 22.28 -7.54 10.35
CA ILE A 108 22.18 -6.44 11.34
C ILE A 108 21.81 -6.98 12.71
N LYS A 109 22.72 -6.84 13.68
CA LYS A 109 22.59 -7.28 15.08
C LYS A 109 22.51 -6.12 16.07
N ASN A 110 22.99 -4.94 15.68
CA ASN A 110 23.10 -3.78 16.55
C ASN A 110 22.25 -2.62 16.01
N ILE A 111 21.61 -1.84 16.89
CA ILE A 111 20.98 -0.58 16.51
C ILE A 111 22.08 0.41 16.14
N ILE A 112 23.01 0.61 17.07
CA ILE A 112 24.07 1.60 16.93
C ILE A 112 25.35 1.08 17.55
N VAL A 113 26.47 1.37 16.90
CA VAL A 113 27.80 1.23 17.48
C VAL A 113 28.39 2.61 17.69
N ILE A 114 28.98 2.83 18.86
CA ILE A 114 29.64 4.07 19.23
C ILE A 114 31.13 3.79 19.27
N ASP A 115 31.85 4.39 18.33
CA ASP A 115 33.31 4.33 18.25
C ASP A 115 33.85 5.67 17.76
N THR A 116 34.38 6.44 18.72
CA THR A 116 34.94 7.77 18.54
C THR A 116 36.46 7.76 18.38
N LYS A 117 37.08 6.57 18.46
CA LYS A 117 38.54 6.39 18.42
C LYS A 117 39.02 6.04 17.02
N HIS A 118 38.24 5.25 16.29
CA HIS A 118 38.59 4.83 14.94
C HIS A 118 38.00 5.78 13.89
N PRO A 119 38.75 6.11 12.82
CA PRO A 119 38.18 6.80 11.67
C PRO A 119 37.17 5.90 10.97
N PHE A 120 36.23 6.51 10.25
CA PHE A 120 35.28 5.73 9.46
C PHE A 120 35.98 4.83 8.45
N ASP A 121 35.53 3.58 8.41
CA ASP A 121 35.88 2.62 7.39
C ASP A 121 34.66 1.75 7.02
N LEU A 122 34.45 1.52 5.72
CA LEU A 122 33.25 0.83 5.24
C LEU A 122 33.27 -0.66 5.62
N GLU A 123 34.44 -1.29 5.60
CA GLU A 123 34.58 -2.71 5.97
C GLU A 123 34.29 -2.90 7.46
N THR A 124 34.84 -2.02 8.30
CA THR A 124 34.59 -2.00 9.75
C THR A 124 33.11 -1.76 10.05
N PHE A 125 32.45 -0.84 9.34
CA PHE A 125 31.03 -0.58 9.53
C PHE A 125 30.17 -1.82 9.19
N ALA A 126 30.50 -2.54 8.12
CA ALA A 126 29.83 -3.79 7.76
C ALA A 126 30.06 -4.88 8.83
N GLN A 127 31.27 -4.96 9.41
CA GLN A 127 31.59 -5.91 10.48
C GLN A 127 30.83 -5.62 11.78
N TYR A 128 30.55 -4.35 12.08
CA TYR A 128 29.73 -3.98 13.22
C TYR A 128 28.29 -4.47 13.13
N LYS A 129 27.80 -4.85 11.94
CA LYS A 129 26.44 -5.35 11.74
C LYS A 129 25.41 -4.43 12.40
N ALA A 130 25.53 -3.13 12.14
CA ALA A 130 24.77 -2.09 12.83
C ALA A 130 23.98 -1.22 11.87
N VAL A 131 22.83 -0.70 12.31
CA VAL A 131 22.06 0.28 11.51
C VAL A 131 22.84 1.59 11.38
N ALA A 132 23.50 2.01 12.46
CA ALA A 132 24.27 3.24 12.49
C ALA A 132 25.60 3.09 13.24
N TRP A 133 26.58 3.91 12.86
CA TRP A 133 27.83 4.09 13.58
C TRP A 133 28.00 5.55 13.99
N LEU A 134 27.95 5.80 15.30
CA LEU A 134 28.25 7.09 15.91
C LEU A 134 29.75 7.24 16.11
N MET A 135 30.35 8.16 15.35
CA MET A 135 31.76 8.50 15.41
C MET A 135 31.97 9.79 16.19
N LYS A 136 33.23 10.20 16.29
CA LYS A 136 33.62 11.42 17.01
C LYS A 136 32.90 12.67 16.53
N ASP A 137 32.74 12.87 15.23
CA ASP A 137 32.26 14.13 14.64
C ASP A 137 31.04 13.93 13.71
N GLY A 138 30.53 12.71 13.62
CA GLY A 138 29.48 12.35 12.69
C GLY A 138 28.76 11.04 13.02
N LEU A 139 27.61 10.86 12.38
CA LEU A 139 26.84 9.62 12.37
C LEU A 139 26.85 9.05 10.94
N ALA A 140 27.28 7.80 10.79
CA ALA A 140 27.19 7.05 9.55
C ALA A 140 25.94 6.16 9.57
N VAL A 141 25.15 6.19 8.50
CA VAL A 141 23.94 5.37 8.33
C VAL A 141 23.87 4.86 6.89
N TYR A 142 23.42 3.63 6.67
CA TYR A 142 23.19 3.14 5.32
C TYR A 142 22.03 3.89 4.65
N LYS A 143 22.26 4.38 3.43
CA LYS A 143 21.29 5.13 2.64
C LYS A 143 20.33 4.22 1.87
N ASN A 144 20.76 3.00 1.56
CA ASN A 144 19.97 2.00 0.85
C ASN A 144 20.00 0.65 1.56
N SER A 145 18.97 -0.16 1.34
CA SER A 145 18.86 -1.51 1.90
C SER A 145 19.96 -2.47 1.42
N GLU A 146 20.65 -2.14 0.33
CA GLU A 146 21.77 -2.94 -0.19
C GLU A 146 23.09 -2.69 0.56
N GLY A 147 23.15 -1.73 1.50
CA GLY A 147 24.33 -1.50 2.35
C GLY A 147 25.55 -0.88 1.65
N ASN A 148 25.44 -0.50 0.38
CA ASN A 148 26.59 -0.04 -0.41
C ASN A 148 26.78 1.48 -0.42
N GLN A 149 25.83 2.24 0.11
CA GLN A 149 25.94 3.69 0.22
C GLN A 149 25.75 4.12 1.67
N VAL A 150 26.72 4.86 2.20
CA VAL A 150 26.67 5.42 3.55
C VAL A 150 26.43 6.92 3.46
N GLN A 151 25.48 7.39 4.26
CA GLN A 151 25.24 8.80 4.49
C GLN A 151 25.92 9.23 5.78
N PHE A 152 26.74 10.27 5.69
CA PHE A 152 27.33 10.94 6.85
C PHE A 152 26.51 12.14 7.26
N VAL A 153 26.14 12.19 8.53
CA VAL A 153 25.50 13.34 9.16
C VAL A 153 26.49 13.95 10.13
N SER A 154 26.97 15.16 9.84
CA SER A 154 27.90 15.88 10.72
C SER A 154 27.20 16.32 12.00
N LEU A 155 27.90 16.19 13.13
CA LEU A 155 27.42 16.65 14.43
C LEU A 155 27.83 18.10 14.75
N ALA A 156 28.49 18.81 13.82
CA ALA A 156 28.98 20.17 14.04
C ALA A 156 27.87 21.19 14.39
N GLN A 157 26.63 20.92 13.96
CA GLN A 157 25.46 21.76 14.24
C GLN A 157 24.64 21.28 15.43
N VAL A 158 25.02 20.16 16.06
CA VAL A 158 24.32 19.61 17.22
C VAL A 158 24.72 20.42 18.46
N PRO A 159 23.75 20.95 19.23
CA PRO A 159 24.05 21.71 20.43
C PRO A 159 24.70 20.83 21.50
N ASP A 160 25.44 21.47 22.41
CA ASP A 160 26.07 20.79 23.53
C ASP A 160 24.99 20.10 24.39
N THR A 161 25.10 18.78 24.54
CA THR A 161 24.10 17.97 25.24
C THR A 161 24.72 16.70 25.82
N VAL A 162 24.09 16.18 26.87
CA VAL A 162 24.38 14.85 27.42
C VAL A 162 23.14 13.99 27.24
N ILE A 163 23.28 12.90 26.49
CA ILE A 163 22.26 11.91 26.29
C ILE A 163 22.47 10.85 27.36
N THR A 164 21.54 10.80 28.31
CA THR A 164 21.46 9.76 29.34
C THR A 164 20.16 8.98 29.14
N ARG A 165 19.94 7.94 29.95
CA ARG A 165 18.67 7.23 29.96
C ARG A 165 17.49 8.14 30.29
N ASP A 166 17.69 9.12 31.17
CA ASP A 166 16.65 10.10 31.52
C ASP A 166 16.34 11.01 30.33
N SER A 167 17.35 11.47 29.60
CA SER A 167 17.16 12.25 28.36
C SER A 167 16.34 11.46 27.33
N VAL A 168 16.61 10.15 27.18
CA VAL A 168 15.86 9.27 26.26
C VAL A 168 14.44 9.03 26.75
N SER A 169 14.25 8.87 28.06
CA SER A 169 12.93 8.73 28.69
C SER A 169 12.07 9.98 28.48
N GLU A 170 12.64 11.17 28.71
CA GLU A 170 11.98 12.46 28.47
C GLU A 170 11.62 12.64 26.99
N LEU A 171 12.55 12.29 26.09
CA LEU A 171 12.31 12.34 24.65
C LEU A 171 11.15 11.41 24.25
N SER A 172 11.16 10.16 24.74
CA SER A 172 10.07 9.19 24.51
C SER A 172 8.73 9.72 25.03
N ALA A 173 8.72 10.27 26.25
CA ALA A 173 7.52 10.88 26.85
C ALA A 173 7.00 12.07 26.04
N ARG A 174 7.88 12.87 25.44
CA ARG A 174 7.52 13.99 24.57
C ARG A 174 6.95 13.54 23.23
N PHE A 175 7.41 12.41 22.68
CA PHE A 175 6.92 11.87 21.41
C PHE A 175 5.65 11.03 21.54
N MET A 176 5.42 10.37 22.69
CA MET A 176 4.25 9.52 22.93
C MET A 176 2.90 10.16 22.57
N PRO A 177 2.61 11.44 22.89
CA PRO A 177 1.37 12.10 22.49
C PRO A 177 1.16 12.13 20.97
N PHE A 178 2.22 12.31 20.18
CA PHE A 178 2.13 12.31 18.71
C PHE A 178 1.83 10.91 18.17
N LEU A 179 2.44 9.87 18.75
CA LEU A 179 2.18 8.49 18.36
C LEU A 179 0.72 8.09 18.64
N ARG A 180 0.12 8.59 19.72
CA ARG A 180 -1.32 8.35 20.03
C ARG A 180 -2.28 8.94 18.98
N ILE A 181 -1.83 9.90 18.17
CA ILE A 181 -2.66 10.48 17.10
C ILE A 181 -2.63 9.59 15.84
N VAL A 182 -1.58 8.78 15.64
CA VAL A 182 -1.42 7.93 14.43
C VAL A 182 -2.64 7.05 14.14
N PRO A 183 -3.25 6.33 15.11
CA PRO A 183 -4.44 5.52 14.87
C PRO A 183 -5.61 6.29 14.24
N PHE A 184 -5.77 7.59 14.51
CA PHE A 184 -6.82 8.42 13.91
C PHE A 184 -6.64 8.60 12.40
N PHE A 185 -5.40 8.54 11.91
CA PHE A 185 -5.09 8.65 10.48
C PHE A 185 -5.06 7.29 9.76
N VAL A 186 -4.96 6.17 10.49
CA VAL A 186 -4.95 4.83 9.90
C VAL A 186 -6.25 4.54 9.16
N VAL A 187 -7.40 4.83 9.76
CA VAL A 187 -8.72 4.57 9.16
C VAL A 187 -8.94 5.34 7.84
N PRO A 188 -8.81 6.69 7.80
CA PRO A 188 -8.92 7.42 6.54
C PRO A 188 -7.81 7.03 5.56
N GLY A 189 -6.61 6.68 6.04
CA GLY A 189 -5.52 6.16 5.22
C GLY A 189 -5.89 4.88 4.47
N ILE A 190 -6.47 3.90 5.15
CA ILE A 190 -6.97 2.65 4.52
C ILE A 190 -8.03 2.95 3.47
N PHE A 191 -8.97 3.84 3.78
CA PHE A 191 -10.02 4.23 2.85
C PHE A 191 -9.47 4.88 1.58
N ILE A 192 -8.58 5.87 1.74
CA ILE A 192 -7.94 6.57 0.63
C ILE A 192 -7.09 5.60 -0.20
N ALA A 193 -6.31 4.72 0.45
CA ALA A 193 -5.52 3.70 -0.24
C ALA A 193 -6.42 2.75 -1.07
N GLY A 194 -7.59 2.38 -0.55
CA GLY A 194 -8.60 1.62 -1.28
C GLY A 194 -9.10 2.36 -2.53
N LEU A 195 -9.37 3.66 -2.44
CA LEU A 195 -9.79 4.47 -3.59
C LEU A 195 -8.69 4.55 -4.65
N PHE A 196 -7.42 4.78 -4.24
CA PHE A 196 -6.28 4.78 -5.16
C PHE A 196 -6.09 3.42 -5.84
N TYR A 197 -6.27 2.32 -5.10
CA TYR A 197 -6.22 0.99 -5.66
C TYR A 197 -7.27 0.80 -6.79
N PHE A 198 -8.51 1.21 -6.57
CA PHE A 198 -9.54 1.12 -7.61
C PHE A 198 -9.31 2.09 -8.77
N ALA A 199 -8.80 3.30 -8.51
CA ALA A 199 -8.39 4.21 -9.58
C ALA A 199 -7.29 3.58 -10.47
N TYR A 200 -6.29 2.96 -9.84
CA TYR A 200 -5.26 2.19 -10.54
C TYR A 200 -5.84 1.02 -11.35
N ARG A 201 -6.80 0.27 -10.79
CA ARG A 201 -7.49 -0.84 -11.51
C ARG A 201 -8.30 -0.37 -12.70
N MET A 202 -8.87 0.82 -12.63
CA MET A 202 -9.55 1.46 -13.76
C MET A 202 -8.56 1.85 -14.87
N LEU A 203 -7.39 2.40 -14.51
CA LEU A 203 -6.34 2.68 -15.50
C LEU A 203 -5.81 1.40 -16.14
N TYR A 204 -5.60 0.34 -15.34
CA TYR A 204 -5.27 -1.00 -15.82
C TYR A 204 -6.30 -1.49 -16.85
N LEU A 205 -7.60 -1.28 -16.58
CA LEU A 205 -8.67 -1.69 -17.49
C LEU A 205 -8.58 -1.03 -18.88
N LEU A 206 -7.94 0.14 -19.04
CA LEU A 206 -7.76 0.74 -20.38
C LEU A 206 -7.00 -0.24 -21.29
N ILE A 207 -5.91 -0.81 -20.81
CA ILE A 207 -5.14 -1.77 -21.58
C ILE A 207 -5.94 -3.06 -21.78
N PHE A 208 -6.55 -3.57 -20.71
CA PHE A 208 -7.22 -4.88 -20.73
C PHE A 208 -8.60 -4.89 -21.39
N ALA A 209 -9.21 -3.72 -21.63
CA ALA A 209 -10.39 -3.59 -22.48
C ALA A 209 -10.10 -3.97 -23.94
N LEU A 210 -8.84 -3.95 -24.39
CA LEU A 210 -8.46 -4.51 -25.69
C LEU A 210 -8.73 -6.02 -25.76
N LEU A 211 -8.53 -6.74 -24.65
CA LEU A 211 -8.83 -8.17 -24.59
C LEU A 211 -10.35 -8.42 -24.58
N VAL A 212 -11.10 -7.57 -23.88
CA VAL A 212 -12.58 -7.61 -23.93
C VAL A 212 -13.08 -7.36 -25.35
N TRP A 213 -12.50 -6.36 -26.02
CA TRP A 213 -12.81 -6.03 -27.41
C TRP A 213 -12.48 -7.17 -28.36
N ALA A 214 -11.28 -7.76 -28.26
CA ALA A 214 -10.85 -8.90 -29.06
C ALA A 214 -11.74 -10.12 -28.83
N LEU A 215 -12.08 -10.45 -27.57
CA LEU A 215 -12.98 -11.53 -27.23
C LEU A 215 -14.35 -11.36 -27.90
N LEU A 216 -14.94 -10.17 -27.77
CA LEU A 216 -16.25 -9.88 -28.35
C LEU A 216 -16.20 -9.86 -29.89
N ALA A 217 -15.09 -9.41 -30.49
CA ALA A 217 -14.88 -9.49 -31.94
C ALA A 217 -14.83 -10.96 -32.43
N ILE A 218 -14.12 -11.84 -31.72
CA ILE A 218 -14.09 -13.30 -32.00
C ILE A 218 -15.48 -13.91 -31.86
N MET A 219 -16.30 -13.42 -30.93
CA MET A 219 -17.70 -13.80 -30.75
C MET A 219 -18.65 -13.15 -31.78
N GLY A 220 -18.14 -12.50 -32.83
CA GLY A 220 -18.92 -11.91 -33.90
C GLY A 220 -19.61 -10.58 -33.55
N ARG A 221 -19.24 -9.93 -32.44
CA ARG A 221 -19.83 -8.66 -32.01
C ARG A 221 -19.09 -7.47 -32.63
N LYS A 222 -19.83 -6.64 -33.37
CA LYS A 222 -19.32 -5.39 -33.95
C LYS A 222 -19.45 -4.26 -32.94
N ILE A 223 -18.48 -4.14 -32.05
CA ILE A 223 -18.41 -3.05 -31.07
C ILE A 223 -17.11 -2.26 -31.22
N ASN A 224 -17.16 -0.98 -30.86
CA ASN A 224 -15.95 -0.17 -30.74
C ASN A 224 -15.28 -0.38 -29.37
N TYR A 225 -14.04 0.06 -29.26
CA TYR A 225 -13.24 -0.06 -28.04
C TYR A 225 -13.87 0.66 -26.83
N GLY A 226 -14.52 1.82 -27.03
CA GLY A 226 -15.20 2.53 -25.94
C GLY A 226 -16.35 1.73 -25.32
N ILE A 227 -17.10 0.98 -26.14
CA ILE A 227 -18.12 0.05 -25.67
C ILE A 227 -17.48 -1.12 -24.91
N ALA A 228 -16.36 -1.68 -25.40
CA ALA A 228 -15.64 -2.73 -24.70
C ALA A 228 -15.12 -2.28 -23.33
N TYR A 229 -14.60 -1.06 -23.22
CA TYR A 229 -14.18 -0.48 -21.94
C TYR A 229 -15.36 -0.28 -20.98
N LYS A 230 -16.50 0.22 -21.47
CA LYS A 230 -17.73 0.30 -20.66
C LYS A 230 -18.13 -1.08 -20.13
N ILE A 231 -18.15 -2.11 -20.99
CA ILE A 231 -18.44 -3.49 -20.59
C ILE A 231 -17.45 -3.95 -19.52
N GLY A 232 -16.16 -3.67 -19.72
CA GLY A 232 -15.09 -3.98 -18.75
C GLY A 232 -15.31 -3.35 -17.36
N LEU A 233 -15.79 -2.10 -17.29
CA LEU A 233 -16.05 -1.42 -16.02
C LEU A 233 -17.11 -2.16 -15.19
N HIS A 234 -18.10 -2.76 -15.85
CA HIS A 234 -19.13 -3.56 -15.20
C HIS A 234 -18.65 -4.98 -14.91
N ALA A 235 -17.91 -5.60 -15.84
CA ALA A 235 -17.37 -6.95 -15.68
C ALA A 235 -16.30 -7.06 -14.58
N MET A 236 -15.64 -5.95 -14.23
CA MET A 236 -14.73 -5.87 -13.08
C MET A 236 -15.42 -6.04 -11.72
N THR A 237 -16.76 -6.02 -11.66
CA THR A 237 -17.50 -6.16 -10.40
C THR A 237 -17.19 -7.46 -9.69
N LEU A 238 -17.23 -8.60 -10.40
CA LEU A 238 -16.97 -9.90 -9.78
C LEU A 238 -15.51 -10.04 -9.28
N PRO A 239 -14.46 -9.75 -10.09
CA PRO A 239 -13.09 -9.74 -9.60
C PRO A 239 -12.89 -8.89 -8.35
N ILE A 240 -13.51 -7.70 -8.30
CA ILE A 240 -13.43 -6.78 -7.16
C ILE A 240 -14.10 -7.38 -5.92
N ILE A 241 -15.27 -8.00 -6.06
CA ILE A 241 -15.98 -8.63 -4.93
C ILE A 241 -15.20 -9.83 -4.41
N ILE A 242 -14.69 -10.69 -5.29
CA ILE A 242 -13.83 -11.82 -4.92
C ILE A 242 -12.60 -11.29 -4.17
N ALA A 243 -11.96 -10.24 -4.68
CA ALA A 243 -10.87 -9.53 -4.01
C ALA A 243 -11.22 -8.97 -2.65
N ALA A 244 -12.37 -8.35 -2.50
CA ALA A 244 -12.80 -7.86 -1.20
C ALA A 244 -13.00 -9.03 -0.21
N VAL A 245 -13.73 -10.07 -0.61
CA VAL A 245 -14.06 -11.21 0.27
C VAL A 245 -12.81 -12.01 0.63
N GLY A 246 -11.97 -12.35 -0.34
CA GLY A 246 -10.75 -13.12 -0.10
C GLY A 246 -9.83 -12.40 0.89
N LEU A 247 -9.72 -11.08 0.76
CA LEU A 247 -8.93 -10.24 1.66
C LEU A 247 -9.49 -10.22 3.10
N MET A 248 -10.82 -10.22 3.25
CA MET A 248 -11.48 -10.29 4.56
C MET A 248 -11.23 -11.62 5.29
N ILE A 249 -11.15 -12.73 4.55
CA ILE A 249 -10.91 -14.07 5.13
C ILE A 249 -9.42 -14.45 5.17
N GLY A 250 -8.52 -13.54 4.82
CA GLY A 250 -7.07 -13.80 4.80
C GLY A 250 -6.60 -14.72 3.66
N PHE A 251 -7.41 -14.87 2.61
CA PHE A 251 -7.08 -15.65 1.43
C PHE A 251 -6.36 -14.78 0.39
N PRO A 252 -5.23 -15.24 -0.20
CA PRO A 252 -4.50 -14.46 -1.20
C PRO A 252 -5.33 -14.33 -2.48
N VAL A 253 -5.84 -13.13 -2.73
CA VAL A 253 -6.88 -12.99 -3.76
C VAL A 253 -6.34 -12.86 -5.18
N THR A 254 -5.08 -12.51 -5.32
CA THR A 254 -4.35 -12.67 -6.58
C THR A 254 -3.76 -14.08 -6.63
N LEU A 255 -4.61 -15.07 -6.91
CA LEU A 255 -4.16 -16.46 -7.14
C LEU A 255 -3.03 -16.51 -8.17
N PHE A 256 -3.04 -15.59 -9.14
CA PHE A 256 -2.01 -15.33 -10.13
C PHE A 256 -2.11 -13.89 -10.68
N PRO A 257 -1.05 -13.35 -11.32
CA PRO A 257 -0.96 -11.92 -11.73
C PRO A 257 -2.10 -11.41 -12.61
N LEU A 258 -2.76 -12.28 -13.39
CA LEU A 258 -3.84 -11.94 -14.32
C LEU A 258 -5.23 -12.42 -13.88
N SER A 259 -5.40 -12.83 -12.62
CA SER A 259 -6.67 -13.36 -12.08
C SER A 259 -7.86 -12.45 -12.35
N PHE A 260 -7.71 -11.13 -12.15
CA PHE A 260 -8.76 -10.15 -12.43
C PHE A 260 -9.19 -10.15 -13.90
N THR A 261 -8.21 -10.18 -14.80
CA THR A 261 -8.44 -10.18 -16.24
C THR A 261 -9.13 -11.46 -16.68
N VAL A 262 -8.68 -12.62 -16.19
CA VAL A 262 -9.28 -13.91 -16.52
C VAL A 262 -10.74 -13.95 -16.06
N ILE A 263 -11.02 -13.62 -14.81
CA ILE A 263 -12.39 -13.63 -14.26
C ILE A 263 -13.29 -12.67 -15.06
N MET A 264 -12.79 -11.47 -15.37
CA MET A 264 -13.52 -10.50 -16.20
C MET A 264 -13.84 -11.08 -17.59
N LEU A 265 -12.86 -11.65 -18.29
CA LEU A 265 -13.05 -12.21 -19.63
C LEU A 265 -14.01 -13.40 -19.63
N VAL A 266 -13.92 -14.28 -18.62
CA VAL A 266 -14.88 -15.37 -18.44
C VAL A 266 -16.29 -14.81 -18.26
N MET A 267 -16.47 -13.78 -17.42
CA MET A 267 -17.79 -13.17 -17.21
C MET A 267 -18.34 -12.52 -18.48
N VAL A 268 -17.50 -11.81 -19.24
CA VAL A 268 -17.92 -11.24 -20.53
C VAL A 268 -18.31 -12.34 -21.51
N GLY A 269 -17.50 -13.40 -21.62
CA GLY A 269 -17.73 -14.53 -22.51
C GLY A 269 -19.03 -15.26 -22.19
N ILE A 270 -19.27 -15.60 -20.92
CA ILE A 270 -20.51 -16.27 -20.47
C ILE A 270 -21.73 -15.39 -20.77
N ASN A 271 -21.68 -14.10 -20.44
CA ASN A 271 -22.84 -13.21 -20.62
C ASN A 271 -23.14 -12.89 -22.10
N HIS A 272 -22.21 -13.11 -23.03
CA HIS A 272 -22.41 -12.87 -24.47
C HIS A 272 -22.51 -14.15 -25.30
N ALA A 273 -22.33 -15.33 -24.70
CA ALA A 273 -22.50 -16.62 -25.35
C ALA A 273 -23.96 -16.87 -25.75
N GLY A 274 -24.18 -17.47 -26.91
CA GLY A 274 -25.51 -17.90 -27.37
C GLY A 274 -26.44 -16.79 -27.88
N ASP A 275 -25.92 -15.63 -28.27
CA ASP A 275 -26.70 -14.60 -28.99
C ASP A 275 -26.17 -14.45 -30.42
N SER A 276 -26.91 -15.01 -31.37
CA SER A 276 -26.58 -14.94 -32.81
C SER A 276 -27.06 -13.65 -33.47
N ARG A 277 -27.56 -12.67 -32.72
CA ARG A 277 -28.09 -11.42 -33.27
C ARG A 277 -26.97 -10.38 -33.37
N PRO A 278 -26.68 -9.83 -34.57
CA PRO A 278 -25.77 -8.70 -34.69
C PRO A 278 -26.42 -7.49 -34.01
N THR A 279 -25.94 -7.13 -32.83
CA THR A 279 -26.34 -5.91 -32.13
C THR A 279 -25.74 -4.73 -32.90
N VAL A 280 -26.47 -4.21 -33.88
CA VAL A 280 -26.10 -2.98 -34.58
C VAL A 280 -26.41 -1.81 -33.65
N VAL A 281 -25.46 -1.46 -32.79
CA VAL A 281 -25.54 -0.25 -31.97
C VAL A 281 -24.73 0.83 -32.66
N GLY A 282 -25.41 1.64 -33.47
CA GLY A 282 -24.78 2.77 -34.16
C GLY A 282 -25.47 3.15 -35.46
N THR A 283 -26.71 3.63 -35.41
CA THR A 283 -27.24 4.55 -36.42
C THR A 283 -28.41 5.30 -35.80
N THR A 284 -28.20 6.57 -35.49
CA THR A 284 -29.30 7.51 -35.24
C THR A 284 -30.09 7.63 -36.54
N ALA A 285 -31.20 6.90 -36.67
CA ALA A 285 -32.16 7.15 -37.74
C ALA A 285 -32.76 8.56 -37.51
N PRO A 286 -32.80 9.44 -38.51
CA PRO A 286 -33.46 10.74 -38.37
C PRO A 286 -34.98 10.53 -38.19
N PRO A 287 -35.68 11.48 -37.54
CA PRO A 287 -37.12 11.35 -37.32
C PRO A 287 -37.84 11.32 -38.67
N PRO A 288 -38.97 10.58 -38.79
CA PRO A 288 -39.73 10.54 -40.02
C PRO A 288 -40.27 11.94 -40.34
N THR A 289 -39.93 12.43 -41.52
CA THR A 289 -40.51 13.63 -42.11
C THR A 289 -42.02 13.41 -42.23
N GLN A 290 -42.81 14.18 -41.49
CA GLN A 290 -44.25 14.24 -41.70
C GLN A 290 -44.49 14.97 -43.03
N SER A 291 -44.89 14.24 -44.06
CA SER A 291 -45.47 14.82 -45.27
C SER A 291 -46.93 15.19 -44.98
N GLN A 292 -47.27 16.43 -45.34
CA GLN A 292 -48.60 17.02 -45.27
C GLN A 292 -49.64 16.24 -46.07
#